data_AF-A0AA86V0Z3-F1
#
_entry.id   AF-A0AA86V0Z3-F1
#
_cell.length_a   1.000
_cell.length_b   1.000
_cell.length_c   1.000
_cell.angle_alpha   90.00
_cell.angle_beta   90.00
_cell.angle_gamma   90.00
#
_symmetry.space_group_name_H-M   'P 1'
#
loop_
_entity.id
_entity.type
_entity.pdbx_description
1 polymer ?
#
loop_
_entity_poly.entity_id
_entity_poly.type
_entity_poly.pdbx_seq_one_letter_code
_entity_poly.pdbx_strand_id
1 'polypeptide(L)'
;MITFLRGIVSRNQTETDEAFTTIPSILEITTSYDGFFKDGSFIQHRVIPYTVGYGLGLLGNVVEFLSLLIGQNVYSIWGTNIAYIFTAAVNTYTPILYNGQLIPITNGRLVANSGGFMGARGMLASFAYLTEFGDSKEVSEIVEVIKSIIKYHVIKSRPYEDHSKYQRVLRNREIIGQIEANQSIIPFDPRKLYNFASMNRIVQKREHYSFGIAMCSYRISGYEANADEHSKGWYSGDGVEYLMMKNQIARQTCQCSQICGWCGD
;
A
#
# COMPACT_ATOMS: atom_id res chain seq x y z
N MET A 1 -7.74 -16.18 5.43
CA MET A 1 -8.62 -15.71 6.52
C MET A 1 -9.83 -16.60 6.75
N ILE A 2 -10.77 -16.73 5.79
CA ILE A 2 -12.02 -17.51 5.98
C ILE A 2 -11.74 -18.94 6.44
N THR A 3 -10.90 -19.68 5.72
CA THR A 3 -10.55 -21.07 6.06
C THR A 3 -9.91 -21.18 7.45
N PHE A 4 -9.02 -20.25 7.81
CA PHE A 4 -8.38 -20.23 9.13
C PHE A 4 -9.38 -20.00 10.26
N LEU A 5 -10.24 -18.99 10.15
CA LEU A 5 -11.26 -18.70 11.16
C LEU A 5 -12.28 -19.84 11.27
N ARG A 6 -12.68 -20.43 10.14
CA ARG A 6 -13.54 -21.62 10.14
C ARG A 6 -12.87 -22.79 10.84
N GLY A 7 -11.59 -23.04 10.57
CA GLY A 7 -10.79 -24.06 11.24
C GLY A 7 -10.75 -23.84 12.76
N ILE A 8 -10.53 -22.61 13.22
CA ILE A 8 -10.57 -22.27 14.66
C ILE A 8 -11.94 -22.57 15.27
N VAL A 9 -13.02 -22.05 14.67
CA VAL A 9 -14.38 -22.20 15.21
C VAL A 9 -14.83 -23.66 15.22
N SER A 10 -14.48 -24.42 14.19
CA SER A 10 -14.80 -25.85 14.08
C SER A 10 -13.81 -26.77 14.80
N ARG A 11 -12.73 -26.22 15.39
CA ARG A 11 -11.62 -26.96 16.00
C ARG A 11 -10.97 -27.97 15.02
N ASN A 12 -10.88 -27.59 13.75
CA ASN A 12 -10.27 -28.38 12.69
C ASN A 12 -8.84 -27.91 12.43
N GLN A 13 -7.86 -28.65 12.98
CA GLN A 13 -6.44 -28.32 12.86
C GLN A 13 -5.95 -28.37 11.41
N THR A 14 -6.44 -29.32 10.61
CA THR A 14 -6.05 -29.44 9.20
C THR A 14 -6.40 -28.17 8.42
N GLU A 15 -7.60 -27.62 8.63
CA GLU A 15 -8.01 -26.37 7.99
C GLU A 15 -7.19 -25.16 8.45
N THR A 16 -6.84 -25.08 9.74
CA THR A 16 -5.98 -24.00 10.23
C THR A 16 -4.58 -24.10 9.62
N ASP A 17 -4.02 -25.30 9.51
CA ASP A 17 -2.68 -25.53 8.97
C ASP A 17 -2.61 -25.23 7.47
N GLU A 18 -3.60 -25.68 6.69
CA GLU A 18 -3.71 -25.38 5.26
C GLU A 18 -3.83 -23.86 5.01
N ALA A 19 -4.68 -23.17 5.78
CA ALA A 19 -4.84 -21.74 5.63
C ALA A 19 -3.57 -20.96 6.03
N PHE A 20 -2.84 -21.46 7.02
CA PHE A 20 -1.63 -20.83 7.51
C PHE A 20 -0.44 -21.00 6.56
N THR A 21 -0.32 -22.16 5.94
CA THR A 21 0.81 -22.53 5.05
C THR A 21 0.71 -21.95 3.65
N THR A 22 -0.44 -21.42 3.24
CA THR A 22 -0.67 -20.84 1.90
C THR A 22 -0.32 -19.36 1.79
N ILE A 23 -0.22 -18.62 2.91
CA ILE A 23 0.08 -17.18 2.89
C ILE A 23 1.46 -16.83 2.30
N PRO A 24 2.54 -17.61 2.50
CA PRO A 24 3.85 -17.27 1.94
C PRO A 24 3.85 -17.10 0.42
N SER A 25 3.12 -17.94 -0.33
CA SER A 25 3.15 -17.92 -1.81
C SER A 25 2.56 -16.66 -2.42
N ILE A 26 1.59 -16.03 -1.76
CA ILE A 26 0.99 -14.76 -2.24
C ILE A 26 1.86 -13.53 -1.95
N LEU A 27 2.93 -13.69 -1.17
CA LEU A 27 3.89 -12.63 -0.83
C LEU A 27 5.16 -12.70 -1.69
N GLU A 28 5.34 -13.76 -2.47
CA GLU A 28 6.55 -13.97 -3.26
C GLU A 28 6.70 -12.93 -4.37
N ILE A 29 7.96 -12.62 -4.69
CA ILE A 29 8.30 -11.75 -5.81
C ILE A 29 8.13 -12.55 -7.11
N THR A 30 7.30 -12.01 -8.00
CA THR A 30 7.10 -12.53 -9.34
C THR A 30 7.91 -11.72 -10.37
N THR A 31 8.06 -12.31 -11.55
CA THR A 31 8.59 -11.67 -12.76
C THR A 31 7.53 -11.57 -13.86
N SER A 32 6.31 -12.05 -13.63
CA SER A 32 5.22 -12.03 -14.61
C SER A 32 3.84 -12.02 -13.95
N TYR A 33 2.88 -11.39 -14.62
CA TYR A 33 1.48 -11.33 -14.21
C TYR A 33 1.29 -10.77 -12.79
N ASP A 34 0.57 -11.49 -11.93
CA ASP A 34 0.08 -10.97 -10.66
C ASP A 34 1.10 -11.11 -9.53
N GLY A 35 1.18 -10.08 -8.69
CA GLY A 35 1.97 -10.08 -7.47
C GLY A 35 2.96 -8.92 -7.37
N PHE A 36 3.88 -9.05 -6.42
CA PHE A 36 4.94 -8.08 -6.16
C PHE A 36 6.12 -8.30 -7.10
N PHE A 37 6.74 -7.22 -7.56
CA PHE A 37 7.96 -7.26 -8.36
C PHE A 37 9.13 -6.66 -7.59
N LYS A 38 10.35 -7.05 -7.98
CA LYS A 38 11.59 -6.62 -7.32
C LYS A 38 11.79 -5.10 -7.33
N ASP A 39 11.26 -4.40 -8.34
CA ASP A 39 11.34 -2.94 -8.46
C ASP A 39 10.27 -2.20 -7.61
N GLY A 40 9.47 -2.94 -6.85
CA GLY A 40 8.39 -2.42 -6.03
C GLY A 40 7.03 -2.37 -6.76
N SER A 41 6.95 -2.77 -8.03
CA SER A 41 5.67 -2.84 -8.75
C SER A 41 4.72 -3.85 -8.10
N PHE A 42 3.42 -3.57 -8.20
CA PHE A 42 2.39 -4.55 -7.88
C PHE A 42 1.38 -4.60 -9.01
N ILE A 43 1.25 -5.77 -9.62
CA ILE A 43 0.34 -6.00 -10.73
C ILE A 43 -0.76 -6.96 -10.28
N GLN A 44 -1.97 -6.71 -10.75
CA GLN A 44 -3.10 -7.60 -10.61
C GLN A 44 -3.87 -7.63 -11.93
N HIS A 45 -4.75 -8.61 -12.11
CA HIS A 45 -5.49 -8.81 -13.35
C HIS A 45 -4.54 -8.90 -14.55
N ARG A 46 -3.42 -9.59 -14.33
CA ARG A 46 -2.32 -9.92 -15.23
C ARG A 46 -1.48 -8.75 -15.73
N VAL A 47 -2.08 -7.59 -15.96
CA VAL A 47 -1.44 -6.46 -16.66
C VAL A 47 -1.84 -5.09 -16.10
N ILE A 48 -2.54 -5.03 -14.97
CA ILE A 48 -3.04 -3.78 -14.38
C ILE A 48 -2.15 -3.35 -13.21
N PRO A 49 -1.58 -2.13 -13.22
CA PRO A 49 -0.88 -1.56 -12.07
C PRO A 49 -1.87 -1.30 -10.94
N TYR A 50 -1.73 -2.03 -9.83
CA TYR A 50 -2.83 -2.16 -8.85
C TYR A 50 -2.41 -2.03 -7.38
N THR A 51 -1.30 -1.35 -7.11
CA THR A 51 -0.79 -1.13 -5.75
C THR A 51 -1.83 -0.52 -4.81
N VAL A 52 -2.60 0.48 -5.24
CA VAL A 52 -3.59 1.18 -4.40
C VAL A 52 -4.88 0.37 -4.22
N GLY A 53 -5.21 -0.52 -5.16
CA GLY A 53 -6.39 -1.38 -5.05
C GLY A 53 -6.07 -2.71 -4.41
N TYR A 54 -5.92 -3.76 -5.23
CA TYR A 54 -5.67 -5.11 -4.72
C TYR A 54 -4.42 -5.21 -3.85
N GLY A 55 -3.37 -4.43 -4.12
CA GLY A 55 -2.16 -4.42 -3.29
C GLY A 55 -2.47 -3.99 -1.86
N LEU A 56 -3.11 -2.84 -1.68
CA LEU A 56 -3.53 -2.39 -0.34
C LEU A 56 -4.52 -3.33 0.34
N GLY A 57 -5.44 -3.93 -0.41
CA GLY A 57 -6.33 -4.96 0.12
C GLY A 57 -5.55 -6.17 0.64
N LEU A 58 -4.56 -6.64 -0.12
CA LEU A 58 -3.67 -7.74 0.28
C LEU A 58 -2.87 -7.38 1.54
N LEU A 59 -2.26 -6.19 1.59
CA LEU A 59 -1.54 -5.71 2.78
C LEU A 59 -2.45 -5.72 4.01
N GLY A 60 -3.66 -5.18 3.88
CA GLY A 60 -4.65 -5.16 4.96
C GLY A 60 -4.99 -6.56 5.47
N ASN A 61 -5.31 -7.48 4.55
CA ASN A 61 -5.68 -8.86 4.88
C ASN A 61 -4.53 -9.66 5.53
N VAL A 62 -3.30 -9.46 5.06
CA VAL A 62 -2.11 -10.13 5.64
C VAL A 62 -1.84 -9.62 7.04
N VAL A 63 -1.93 -8.30 7.25
CA VAL A 63 -1.77 -7.71 8.59
C VAL A 63 -2.87 -8.14 9.54
N GLU A 64 -4.13 -8.20 9.07
CA GLU A 64 -5.23 -8.74 9.86
C GLU A 64 -4.98 -10.21 10.23
N PHE A 65 -4.46 -11.01 9.30
CA PHE A 65 -4.09 -12.40 9.58
C PHE A 65 -2.98 -12.50 10.62
N LEU A 66 -1.90 -11.73 10.44
CA LEU A 66 -0.82 -11.64 11.41
C LEU A 66 -1.33 -11.22 12.80
N SER A 67 -2.30 -10.31 12.88
CA SER A 67 -2.85 -9.86 14.17
C SER A 67 -3.51 -10.99 14.98
N LEU A 68 -4.04 -12.01 14.32
CA LEU A 68 -4.57 -13.21 14.99
C LEU A 68 -3.46 -14.13 15.54
N LEU A 69 -2.23 -13.89 15.13
CA LEU A 69 -1.04 -14.70 15.42
C LEU A 69 -0.06 -13.97 16.33
N ILE A 70 -0.46 -12.84 16.95
CA ILE A 70 0.38 -12.12 17.91
C ILE A 70 0.82 -13.09 19.01
N GLY A 71 2.13 -13.09 19.30
CA GLY A 71 2.77 -14.00 20.26
C GLY A 71 3.12 -15.39 19.69
N GLN A 72 2.74 -15.71 18.46
CA GLN A 72 3.18 -16.92 17.76
C GLN A 72 4.48 -16.68 16.99
N ASN A 73 5.34 -17.69 16.92
CA ASN A 73 6.55 -17.64 16.09
C ASN A 73 6.21 -17.91 14.62
N VAL A 74 5.64 -16.93 13.94
CA VAL A 74 5.27 -17.01 12.50
C VAL A 74 6.47 -17.28 11.59
N TYR A 75 7.68 -16.91 12.03
CA TYR A 75 8.93 -17.11 11.30
C TYR A 75 9.31 -18.59 11.15
N SER A 76 8.93 -19.45 12.09
CA SER A 76 9.24 -20.88 12.01
C SER A 76 8.53 -21.58 10.84
N ILE A 77 7.44 -21.01 10.34
CA ILE A 77 6.61 -21.60 9.29
C ILE A 77 6.74 -20.81 7.98
N TRP A 78 6.80 -19.47 8.05
CA TRP A 78 6.90 -18.64 6.84
C TRP A 78 8.35 -18.39 6.40
N GLY A 79 9.33 -18.71 7.24
CA GLY A 79 10.75 -18.54 6.93
C GLY A 79 11.07 -17.11 6.48
N THR A 80 11.82 -16.98 5.39
CA THR A 80 12.18 -15.67 4.82
C THR A 80 11.05 -15.01 4.03
N ASN A 81 9.99 -15.74 3.66
CA ASN A 81 8.90 -15.18 2.84
C ASN A 81 8.11 -14.09 3.58
N ILE A 82 8.08 -14.14 4.91
CA ILE A 82 7.48 -13.08 5.71
C ILE A 82 8.20 -11.73 5.52
N ALA A 83 9.51 -11.72 5.23
CA ALA A 83 10.26 -10.49 5.01
C ALA A 83 9.76 -9.70 3.77
N TYR A 84 9.05 -10.36 2.84
CA TYR A 84 8.53 -9.69 1.65
C TYR A 84 7.43 -8.69 1.98
N ILE A 85 6.54 -8.93 2.95
CA ILE A 85 5.50 -7.93 3.28
C ILE A 85 6.11 -6.66 3.88
N PHE A 86 7.18 -6.80 4.68
CA PHE A 86 7.95 -5.66 5.19
C PHE A 86 8.68 -4.94 4.06
N THR A 87 9.27 -5.69 3.14
CA THR A 87 9.94 -5.12 1.95
C THR A 87 8.95 -4.38 1.06
N ALA A 88 7.74 -4.91 0.88
CA ALA A 88 6.66 -4.26 0.14
C ALA A 88 6.20 -2.97 0.83
N ALA A 89 6.11 -2.93 2.16
CA ALA A 89 5.82 -1.70 2.92
C ALA A 89 6.75 -0.55 2.50
N VAL A 90 8.05 -0.82 2.40
CA VAL A 90 9.06 0.18 2.03
C VAL A 90 9.11 0.43 0.53
N ASN A 91 9.13 -0.61 -0.31
CA ASN A 91 9.45 -0.47 -1.74
C ASN A 91 8.24 -0.31 -2.65
N THR A 92 7.07 -0.83 -2.25
CA THR A 92 5.86 -0.81 -3.06
C THR A 92 4.91 0.29 -2.62
N TYR A 93 4.67 0.41 -1.31
CA TYR A 93 3.63 1.26 -0.76
C TYR A 93 4.12 2.67 -0.38
N THR A 94 5.28 2.78 0.28
CA THR A 94 5.84 4.09 0.65
C THR A 94 6.01 5.05 -0.54
N PRO A 95 6.45 4.63 -1.74
CA PRO A 95 6.66 5.56 -2.84
C PRO A 95 5.37 6.22 -3.35
N ILE A 96 4.22 5.57 -3.23
CA ILE A 96 2.95 6.13 -3.70
C ILE A 96 2.27 7.02 -2.65
N LEU A 97 2.81 7.10 -1.43
CA LEU A 97 2.26 7.92 -0.35
C LEU A 97 2.94 9.29 -0.29
N TYR A 98 2.18 10.37 -0.47
CA TYR A 98 2.68 11.73 -0.32
C TYR A 98 1.67 12.62 0.42
N ASN A 99 2.15 13.33 1.44
CA ASN A 99 1.33 14.23 2.27
C ASN A 99 0.02 13.61 2.75
N GLY A 100 0.06 12.30 3.04
CA GLY A 100 -1.11 11.60 3.57
C GLY A 100 -2.16 11.17 2.54
N GLN A 101 -1.82 11.23 1.26
CA GLN A 101 -2.66 10.78 0.16
C GLN A 101 -1.85 9.87 -0.75
N LEU A 102 -2.54 8.90 -1.36
CA LEU A 102 -1.97 8.04 -2.39
C LEU A 102 -2.08 8.69 -3.76
N ILE A 103 -0.98 8.69 -4.51
CA ILE A 103 -0.96 9.16 -5.90
C ILE A 103 -1.79 8.21 -6.78
N PRO A 104 -2.77 8.70 -7.57
CA PRO A 104 -3.78 7.84 -8.19
C PRO A 104 -3.34 7.21 -9.53
N ILE A 105 -2.09 6.73 -9.60
CA ILE A 105 -1.53 6.10 -10.82
C ILE A 105 -1.54 4.58 -10.77
N THR A 106 -1.89 3.95 -9.64
CA THR A 106 -1.84 2.48 -9.45
C THR A 106 -3.16 1.92 -8.89
N ASN A 107 -4.28 2.54 -9.28
CA ASN A 107 -5.60 2.24 -8.72
C ASN A 107 -6.41 1.23 -9.53
N GLY A 108 -5.94 0.81 -10.70
CA GLY A 108 -6.77 0.10 -11.68
C GLY A 108 -8.06 0.88 -11.95
N ARG A 109 -9.21 0.22 -11.90
CA ARG A 109 -10.53 0.88 -12.02
C ARG A 109 -10.98 1.71 -10.80
N LEU A 110 -10.23 1.71 -9.69
CA LEU A 110 -10.65 2.39 -8.45
C LEU A 110 -10.33 3.91 -8.43
N VAL A 111 -9.87 4.49 -9.54
CA VAL A 111 -9.55 5.94 -9.66
C VAL A 111 -10.78 6.81 -9.39
N ALA A 112 -11.99 6.31 -9.66
CA ALA A 112 -13.23 7.06 -9.51
C ALA A 112 -13.59 7.42 -8.06
N ASN A 113 -12.96 6.78 -7.07
CA ASN A 113 -13.27 6.97 -5.66
C ASN A 113 -12.23 7.85 -4.96
N SER A 114 -12.71 8.77 -4.11
CA SER A 114 -11.96 9.68 -3.22
C SER A 114 -11.05 8.98 -2.18
N GLY A 115 -10.71 7.71 -2.38
CA GLY A 115 -10.04 6.79 -1.47
C GLY A 115 -8.56 7.06 -1.24
N GLY A 116 -7.95 8.08 -1.83
CA GLY A 116 -6.52 8.37 -1.66
C GLY A 116 -6.13 8.66 -0.21
N PHE A 117 -6.95 9.41 0.54
CA PHE A 117 -6.72 9.65 1.97
C PHE A 117 -7.04 8.41 2.80
N MET A 118 -8.22 7.81 2.62
CA MET A 118 -8.63 6.62 3.39
C MET A 118 -7.67 5.44 3.20
N GLY A 119 -7.20 5.22 1.97
CA GLY A 119 -6.19 4.22 1.65
C GLY A 119 -4.85 4.51 2.33
N ALA A 120 -4.39 5.77 2.31
CA ALA A 120 -3.20 6.17 3.05
C ALA A 120 -3.33 5.94 4.57
N ARG A 121 -4.52 6.20 5.13
CA ARG A 121 -4.83 5.92 6.54
C ARG A 121 -4.72 4.42 6.85
N GLY A 122 -5.37 3.60 6.03
CA GLY A 122 -5.33 2.14 6.16
C GLY A 122 -3.91 1.59 6.00
N MET A 123 -3.15 2.11 5.04
CA MET A 123 -1.75 1.73 4.82
C MET A 123 -0.87 2.01 6.04
N LEU A 124 -0.94 3.22 6.62
CA LEU A 124 -0.16 3.56 7.82
C LEU A 124 -0.58 2.74 9.04
N ALA A 125 -1.88 2.42 9.16
CA ALA A 125 -2.37 1.51 10.18
C ALA A 125 -1.80 0.09 9.99
N SER A 126 -1.75 -0.42 8.77
CA SER A 126 -1.10 -1.70 8.45
C SER A 126 0.40 -1.68 8.76
N PHE A 127 1.09 -0.58 8.46
CA PHE A 127 2.50 -0.42 8.79
C PHE A 127 2.75 -0.46 10.29
N ALA A 128 1.92 0.24 11.08
CA ALA A 128 2.03 0.23 12.54
C ALA A 128 1.94 -1.20 13.09
N TYR A 129 0.97 -1.98 12.62
CA TYR A 129 0.87 -3.38 13.02
C TYR A 129 2.06 -4.24 12.61
N LEU A 130 2.63 -4.04 11.41
CA LEU A 130 3.84 -4.77 11.02
C LEU A 130 4.98 -4.56 12.03
N THR A 131 5.08 -3.37 12.65
CA THR A 131 6.16 -3.11 13.62
C THR A 131 6.10 -3.98 14.87
N GLU A 132 4.95 -4.57 15.20
CA GLU A 132 4.76 -5.50 16.32
C GLU A 132 5.38 -6.88 16.07
N PHE A 133 5.75 -7.17 14.82
CA PHE A 133 6.41 -8.41 14.45
C PHE A 133 7.94 -8.25 14.32
N GLY A 134 8.50 -7.09 14.68
CA GLY A 134 9.90 -6.73 14.43
C GLY A 134 10.97 -7.37 15.29
N ASP A 135 10.62 -8.25 16.24
CA ASP A 135 11.57 -8.82 17.21
C ASP A 135 12.51 -9.88 16.61
N SER A 136 12.24 -10.32 15.39
CA SER A 136 13.06 -11.30 14.69
C SER A 136 14.25 -10.63 13.98
N LYS A 137 15.39 -11.31 13.93
CA LYS A 137 16.60 -10.81 13.24
C LYS A 137 16.39 -10.64 11.74
N GLU A 138 15.42 -11.35 11.18
CA GLU A 138 15.09 -11.37 9.76
C GLU A 138 14.46 -10.05 9.30
N VAL A 139 13.75 -9.33 10.18
CA VAL A 139 12.99 -8.13 9.80
C VAL A 139 13.24 -6.90 10.68
N SER A 140 14.05 -7.01 11.74
CA SER A 140 14.27 -5.91 12.69
C SER A 140 14.74 -4.61 12.02
N GLU A 141 15.72 -4.71 11.11
CA GLU A 141 16.23 -3.53 10.38
C GLU A 141 15.15 -2.85 9.53
N ILE A 142 14.35 -3.63 8.79
CA ILE A 142 13.30 -3.07 7.94
C ILE A 142 12.11 -2.55 8.75
N VAL A 143 11.86 -3.12 9.92
CA VAL A 143 10.86 -2.58 10.86
C VAL A 143 11.26 -1.20 11.36
N GLU A 144 12.54 -0.96 11.65
CA GLU A 144 13.01 0.40 11.98
C GLU A 144 12.82 1.39 10.83
N VAL A 145 13.00 0.94 9.58
CA VAL A 145 12.66 1.74 8.39
C VAL A 145 11.16 2.03 8.34
N ILE A 146 10.29 1.05 8.59
CA ILE A 146 8.84 1.26 8.64
C ILE A 146 8.45 2.26 9.73
N LYS A 147 9.04 2.17 10.93
CA LYS A 147 8.86 3.16 12.00
C LYS A 147 9.28 4.56 11.54
N SER A 148 10.41 4.70 10.85
CA SER A 148 10.88 5.98 10.30
C SER A 148 9.90 6.57 9.26
N ILE A 149 9.24 5.72 8.45
CA ILE A 149 8.24 6.12 7.46
C ILE A 149 6.97 6.62 8.15
N ILE A 150 6.49 5.88 9.16
CA ILE A 150 5.35 6.31 9.99
C ILE A 150 5.67 7.66 10.62
N LYS A 151 6.83 7.81 11.27
CA LYS A 151 7.28 9.06 11.89
C LYS A 151 7.27 10.23 10.91
N TYR A 152 7.83 10.04 9.71
CA TYR A 152 7.79 11.05 8.65
C TYR A 152 6.35 11.47 8.35
N HIS A 153 5.46 10.51 8.16
CA HIS A 153 4.09 10.80 7.78
C HIS A 153 3.26 11.41 8.92
N VAL A 154 3.47 11.02 10.18
CA VAL A 154 2.78 11.66 11.31
C VAL A 154 3.22 13.12 11.46
N ILE A 155 4.52 13.41 11.36
CA ILE A 155 5.05 14.77 11.49
C ILE A 155 4.67 15.67 10.30
N LYS A 156 4.72 15.11 9.08
CA LYS A 156 4.59 15.91 7.84
C LYS A 156 3.20 15.91 7.22
N SER A 157 2.35 14.94 7.55
CA SER A 157 1.05 14.75 6.88
C SER A 157 -0.09 15.20 7.78
N ARG A 158 -1.00 16.05 7.25
CA ARG A 158 -2.26 16.44 7.90
C ARG A 158 -3.34 15.35 8.14
N PRO A 159 -3.35 14.13 7.56
CA PRO A 159 -4.41 13.15 7.82
C PRO A 159 -4.57 12.78 9.30
N TYR A 160 -3.57 13.11 10.13
CA TYR A 160 -3.51 12.87 11.56
C TYR A 160 -4.28 13.87 12.41
N GLU A 161 -4.74 15.02 11.88
CA GLU A 161 -5.48 16.00 12.70
C GLU A 161 -6.82 15.45 13.24
N ASP A 162 -7.33 14.34 12.69
CA ASP A 162 -8.53 13.66 13.19
C ASP A 162 -8.23 12.19 13.55
N HIS A 163 -7.58 12.00 14.70
CA HIS A 163 -7.29 10.69 15.31
C HIS A 163 -8.56 9.84 15.55
N SER A 164 -9.75 10.46 15.57
CA SER A 164 -11.02 9.77 15.80
C SER A 164 -11.42 8.85 14.64
N LYS A 165 -10.87 9.05 13.43
CA LYS A 165 -11.25 8.25 12.24
C LYS A 165 -10.38 7.02 12.01
N TYR A 166 -9.33 6.83 12.80
CA TYR A 166 -8.52 5.60 12.82
C TYR A 166 -8.99 4.60 13.89
N GLN A 167 -10.12 4.90 14.55
CA GLN A 167 -10.70 4.20 15.70
C GLN A 167 -11.00 2.71 15.52
N ARG A 168 -10.77 2.12 14.33
CA ARG A 168 -10.99 0.68 14.15
C ARG A 168 -10.11 -0.17 15.08
N VAL A 169 -8.95 0.30 15.54
CA VAL A 169 -8.23 -0.37 16.64
C VAL A 169 -7.41 0.59 17.50
N LEU A 170 -7.70 0.65 18.81
CA LEU A 170 -6.98 1.45 19.81
C LEU A 170 -5.46 1.22 19.78
N ARG A 171 -5.04 -0.02 19.48
CA ARG A 171 -3.63 -0.42 19.40
C ARG A 171 -2.83 0.37 18.36
N ASN A 172 -3.40 0.68 17.20
CA ASN A 172 -2.71 1.47 16.18
C ASN A 172 -2.39 2.88 16.66
N ARG A 173 -3.33 3.49 17.39
CA ARG A 173 -3.13 4.83 17.96
C ARG A 173 -2.01 4.81 18.99
N GLU A 174 -1.94 3.77 19.82
CA GLU A 174 -0.88 3.57 20.79
C GLU A 174 0.49 3.44 20.10
N ILE A 175 0.65 2.50 19.17
CA ILE A 175 1.90 2.25 18.44
C ILE A 175 2.39 3.53 17.77
N ILE A 176 1.48 4.21 17.05
CA ILE A 176 1.86 5.40 16.30
C ILE A 176 2.20 6.57 17.23
N GLY A 177 1.47 6.73 18.35
CA GLY A 177 1.81 7.71 19.37
C GLY A 177 3.17 7.46 20.02
N GLN A 178 3.53 6.19 20.26
CA GLN A 178 4.86 5.82 20.76
C GLN A 178 5.96 6.16 19.74
N ILE A 179 5.75 5.84 18.46
CA ILE A 179 6.68 6.20 17.37
C ILE A 179 6.83 7.72 17.28
N GLU A 180 5.72 8.48 17.35
CA GLU A 180 5.71 9.94 17.32
C GLU A 180 6.44 10.56 18.51
N ALA A 181 6.30 10.00 19.72
CA ALA A 181 6.97 10.50 20.91
C ALA A 181 8.46 10.13 20.97
N ASN A 182 8.87 9.02 20.35
CA ASN A 182 10.25 8.53 20.41
C ASN A 182 11.23 9.42 19.62
N GLN A 183 12.16 10.08 20.31
CA GLN A 183 13.12 11.01 19.70
C GLN A 183 14.26 10.31 18.95
N SER A 184 14.52 9.03 19.24
CA SER A 184 15.58 8.26 18.58
C SER A 184 15.20 7.82 17.16
N ILE A 185 13.90 7.83 16.82
CA ILE A 185 13.42 7.50 15.48
C ILE A 185 13.55 8.72 14.58
N ILE A 186 14.56 8.69 13.71
CA ILE A 186 14.77 9.74 12.69
C ILE A 186 13.72 9.56 11.59
N PRO A 187 12.98 10.62 11.20
CA PRO A 187 12.01 10.53 10.11
C PRO A 187 12.66 10.13 8.79
N PHE A 188 12.01 9.21 8.06
CA PHE A 188 12.44 8.78 6.72
C PHE A 188 12.56 9.97 5.74
N ASP A 189 13.55 9.94 4.85
CA ASP A 189 13.64 10.87 3.72
C ASP A 189 13.16 10.19 2.43
N PRO A 190 11.96 10.52 1.92
CA PRO A 190 11.43 9.89 0.73
C PRO A 190 11.91 10.53 -0.57
N ARG A 191 12.79 11.54 -0.54
CA ARG A 191 13.20 12.31 -1.73
C ARG A 191 14.11 11.49 -2.64
N LYS A 192 13.50 10.84 -3.64
CA LYS A 192 14.20 10.19 -4.76
C LYS A 192 13.25 9.94 -5.93
N LEU A 193 13.81 9.42 -7.02
CA LEU A 193 13.05 8.83 -8.11
C LEU A 193 12.79 7.36 -7.79
N TYR A 194 11.55 6.93 -7.94
CA TYR A 194 11.12 5.54 -7.87
C TYR A 194 10.69 5.12 -9.28
N ASN A 195 11.35 4.12 -9.82
CA ASN A 195 11.07 3.59 -11.14
C ASN A 195 10.45 2.19 -11.00
N PHE A 196 9.16 2.11 -11.28
CA PHE A 196 8.38 0.87 -11.30
C PHE A 196 8.25 0.40 -12.75
N ALA A 197 9.38 -0.03 -13.30
CA ALA A 197 9.52 -0.43 -14.71
C ALA A 197 8.61 -1.61 -15.08
N SER A 198 8.39 -2.55 -14.15
CA SER A 198 7.53 -3.72 -14.37
C SER A 198 6.06 -3.34 -14.59
N MET A 199 5.57 -2.26 -13.96
CA MET A 199 4.20 -1.76 -14.14
C MET A 199 4.10 -0.42 -14.88
N ASN A 200 5.16 0.01 -15.56
CA ASN A 200 5.23 1.26 -16.31
C ASN A 200 4.78 2.49 -15.50
N ARG A 201 5.29 2.63 -14.27
CA ARG A 201 5.04 3.81 -13.41
C ARG A 201 6.35 4.43 -12.97
N ILE A 202 6.34 5.76 -12.85
CA ILE A 202 7.44 6.50 -12.25
C ILE A 202 6.87 7.43 -11.20
N VAL A 203 7.54 7.55 -10.06
CA VAL A 203 7.21 8.54 -9.03
C VAL A 203 8.48 9.27 -8.62
N GLN A 204 8.51 10.59 -8.81
CA GLN A 204 9.51 11.47 -8.25
C GLN A 204 8.97 12.10 -6.97
N LYS A 205 9.78 12.08 -5.92
CA LYS A 205 9.50 12.83 -4.68
C LYS A 205 10.55 13.90 -4.44
N ARG A 206 10.07 15.10 -4.11
CA ARG A 206 10.87 16.24 -3.66
C ARG A 206 10.25 16.79 -2.38
N GLU A 207 10.90 17.79 -1.80
CA GLU A 207 10.46 18.37 -0.53
C GLU A 207 9.06 18.97 -0.59
N HIS A 208 8.69 19.58 -1.71
CA HIS A 208 7.45 20.35 -1.86
C HIS A 208 6.45 19.75 -2.83
N TYR A 209 6.83 18.69 -3.54
CA TYR A 209 5.94 18.00 -4.46
C TYR A 209 6.27 16.51 -4.62
N SER A 210 5.27 15.76 -5.07
CA SER A 210 5.46 14.46 -5.69
C SER A 210 4.86 14.49 -7.09
N PHE A 211 5.56 13.92 -8.04
CA PHE A 211 5.17 13.87 -9.45
C PHE A 211 5.17 12.42 -9.91
N GLY A 212 4.11 11.96 -10.56
CA GLY A 212 4.01 10.60 -11.06
C GLY A 212 3.54 10.54 -12.50
N ILE A 213 4.01 9.52 -13.23
CA ILE A 213 3.66 9.29 -14.64
C ILE A 213 3.05 7.89 -14.75
N ALA A 214 1.90 7.80 -15.42
CA ALA A 214 1.21 6.58 -15.78
C ALA A 214 1.36 6.28 -17.27
N MET A 215 2.07 5.19 -17.61
CA MET A 215 2.33 4.78 -19.00
C MET A 215 1.78 3.37 -19.27
N CYS A 216 1.57 3.05 -20.53
CA CYS A 216 1.17 1.71 -20.99
C CYS A 216 2.21 1.13 -21.95
N SER A 217 2.10 -0.17 -22.23
CA SER A 217 2.91 -0.85 -23.25
C SER A 217 2.26 -2.18 -23.64
N TYR A 218 2.91 -2.96 -24.49
CA TYR A 218 2.49 -4.34 -24.78
C TYR A 218 2.43 -5.24 -23.53
N ARG A 219 3.07 -4.86 -22.40
CA ARG A 219 3.06 -5.61 -21.13
C ARG A 219 1.98 -5.15 -20.15
N ILE A 220 1.54 -3.89 -20.25
CA ILE A 220 0.77 -3.19 -19.22
C ILE A 220 -0.36 -2.41 -19.88
N SER A 221 -1.59 -2.68 -19.44
CA SER A 221 -2.78 -2.03 -20.01
C SER A 221 -2.77 -0.52 -19.76
N GLY A 222 -3.37 0.24 -20.70
CA GLY A 222 -3.62 1.67 -20.53
C GLY A 222 -4.61 1.98 -19.41
N TYR A 223 -5.66 1.16 -19.27
CA TYR A 223 -6.65 1.33 -18.22
C TYR A 223 -7.40 0.02 -17.96
N GLU A 224 -8.20 0.02 -16.92
CA GLU A 224 -9.18 -1.01 -16.62
C GLU A 224 -10.52 -0.33 -16.35
N ALA A 225 -11.60 -0.90 -16.89
CA ALA A 225 -12.96 -0.51 -16.61
C ALA A 225 -13.85 -1.75 -16.50
N ASN A 226 -14.97 -1.62 -15.79
CA ASN A 226 -16.10 -2.54 -15.89
C ASN A 226 -17.39 -1.71 -16.10
N ALA A 227 -18.56 -2.35 -16.03
CA ALA A 227 -19.83 -1.67 -16.32
C ALA A 227 -20.08 -0.44 -15.43
N ASP A 228 -19.61 -0.47 -14.17
CA ASP A 228 -19.95 0.54 -13.16
C ASP A 228 -18.74 1.38 -12.71
N GLU A 229 -17.51 0.96 -13.02
CA GLU A 229 -16.27 1.57 -12.54
C GLU A 229 -15.37 2.00 -13.70
N HIS A 230 -14.89 3.24 -13.64
CA HIS A 230 -13.86 3.81 -14.53
C HIS A 230 -14.21 3.79 -16.03
N SER A 231 -15.50 3.89 -16.37
CA SER A 231 -16.00 3.87 -17.75
C SER A 231 -15.44 4.95 -18.69
N LYS A 232 -14.87 6.03 -18.12
CA LYS A 232 -14.23 7.14 -18.86
C LYS A 232 -12.70 7.16 -18.72
N GLY A 233 -12.09 6.08 -18.26
CA GLY A 233 -10.65 5.99 -17.98
C GLY A 233 -9.75 5.83 -19.20
N TRP A 234 -10.26 6.03 -20.42
CA TRP A 234 -9.65 5.60 -21.69
C TRP A 234 -8.17 5.98 -21.83
N TYR A 235 -7.81 7.20 -21.41
CA TYR A 235 -6.46 7.74 -21.56
C TYR A 235 -5.64 7.71 -20.27
N SER A 236 -6.10 7.05 -19.20
CA SER A 236 -5.46 7.11 -17.88
C SER A 236 -4.04 6.51 -17.81
N GLY A 237 -3.63 5.75 -18.82
CA GLY A 237 -2.28 5.21 -18.97
C GLY A 237 -1.51 5.76 -20.17
N ASP A 238 -2.02 6.78 -20.86
CA ASP A 238 -1.43 7.32 -22.09
C ASP A 238 -0.39 8.42 -21.78
N GLY A 239 0.48 8.15 -20.80
CA GLY A 239 1.47 9.12 -20.33
C GLY A 239 0.90 10.17 -19.38
N VAL A 240 -0.18 9.87 -18.65
CA VAL A 240 -0.81 10.82 -17.73
C VAL A 240 0.12 11.20 -16.60
N GLU A 241 0.16 12.49 -16.30
CA GLU A 241 0.99 13.09 -15.28
C GLU A 241 0.16 13.54 -14.08
N TYR A 242 0.63 13.23 -12.88
CA TYR A 242 0.00 13.62 -11.63
C TYR A 242 0.99 14.42 -10.77
N LEU A 243 0.63 15.66 -10.44
CA LEU A 243 1.41 16.53 -9.56
C LEU A 243 0.67 16.73 -8.24
N MET A 244 1.29 16.33 -7.13
CA MET A 244 0.81 16.55 -5.77
C MET A 244 1.70 17.58 -5.08
N MET A 245 1.13 18.71 -4.66
CA MET A 245 1.86 19.79 -3.98
C MET A 245 1.69 19.71 -2.46
N LYS A 246 2.71 20.04 -1.67
CA LYS A 246 2.66 19.98 -0.20
C LYS A 246 1.51 20.80 0.44
N ASN A 247 1.23 21.98 -0.11
CA ASN A 247 0.24 22.93 0.44
C ASN A 247 -1.12 22.85 -0.27
N GLN A 248 -1.22 22.02 -1.29
CA GLN A 248 -2.50 21.59 -1.78
C GLN A 248 -2.71 20.21 -1.15
N ILE A 249 -3.61 20.13 -0.15
CA ILE A 249 -4.49 18.95 -0.12
C ILE A 249 -4.91 18.81 -1.58
N ALA A 250 -4.90 17.62 -2.17
CA ALA A 250 -5.71 17.48 -3.36
C ALA A 250 -7.14 17.81 -2.93
N ARG A 251 -7.48 19.11 -2.96
CA ARG A 251 -8.74 19.56 -3.48
C ARG A 251 -8.83 18.67 -4.70
N GLN A 252 -9.88 17.89 -4.76
CA GLN A 252 -10.49 17.63 -6.05
C GLN A 252 -10.71 19.02 -6.67
N THR A 253 -9.65 19.65 -7.19
CA THR A 253 -9.74 20.65 -8.24
C THR A 253 -10.28 19.80 -9.36
N CYS A 254 -11.60 19.76 -9.36
CA CYS A 254 -12.42 18.83 -10.09
C CYS A 254 -12.31 17.37 -9.67
N GLN A 255 -13.46 16.69 -9.62
CA GLN A 255 -13.47 15.28 -10.00
C GLN A 255 -12.79 15.21 -11.39
N CYS A 256 -11.51 14.84 -11.50
CA CYS A 256 -10.89 14.67 -12.84
C CYS A 256 -11.66 13.62 -13.66
N SER A 257 -12.38 12.70 -13.01
CA SER A 257 -13.32 11.79 -13.67
C SER A 257 -14.63 12.44 -14.13
N GLN A 258 -15.02 13.61 -13.62
CA GLN A 258 -16.25 14.32 -14.06
C GLN A 258 -16.00 15.65 -14.79
N ILE A 259 -14.84 16.31 -14.65
CA ILE A 259 -14.60 17.67 -15.18
C ILE A 259 -13.25 17.82 -15.91
N CYS A 260 -12.45 16.75 -16.08
CA CYS A 260 -11.58 16.79 -17.27
C CYS A 260 -12.53 16.82 -18.47
N GLY A 261 -12.46 17.85 -19.32
CA GLY A 261 -13.07 17.80 -20.63
C GLY A 261 -12.40 16.67 -21.39
N TRP A 262 -12.89 15.46 -21.21
CA TRP A 262 -12.48 14.30 -21.99
C TRP A 262 -12.88 14.63 -23.43
N CYS A 263 -11.90 14.75 -24.32
CA CYS A 263 -12.13 15.09 -25.71
C CYS A 263 -13.20 14.16 -26.31
N GLY A 264 -14.37 14.72 -26.65
CA GLY A 264 -15.48 14.02 -27.28
C GLY A 264 -16.81 14.72 -27.01
N ASP A 265 -17.13 15.72 -27.84
CA ASP A 265 -18.41 15.70 -28.55
C ASP A 265 -18.16 14.97 -29.89
#